data_AF-A0A5C5E903-F1
#
_entry.id   AF-A0A5C5E903-F1
#
_cell.length_a   1.000
_cell.length_b   1.000
_cell.length_c   1.000
_cell.angle_alpha   90.00
_cell.angle_beta   90.00
_cell.angle_gamma   90.00
#
_symmetry.space_group_name_H-M   'P 1'
#
loop_
_entity.id
_entity.type
_entity.pdbx_description
1 polymer ?
#
loop_
_entity_poly.entity_id
_entity_poly.type
_entity_poly.pdbx_seq_one_letter_code
_entity_poly.pdbx_strand_id
1 'polypeptide(L)'
;MGLLSYVTDLKNVARLKPEMESYIENVDRKLFLWKDEETDNIVALIGVQIHEAMVLVRHIAVSPSFRKEGIVHRLLDGLQQNYPTSAINGTLETAPFIAKWNQKQQNRNDEETSGSL
;
A
#
# COMPACT_ATOMS: atom_id res chain seq x y z
N MET A 1 -10.68 0.22 -18.13
CA MET A 1 -11.04 -0.19 -16.74
C MET A 1 -10.06 0.50 -15.81
N GLY A 2 -10.53 1.21 -14.79
CA GLY A 2 -9.67 1.99 -13.88
C GLY A 2 -8.99 1.13 -12.81
N LEU A 3 -7.91 1.65 -12.20
CA LEU A 3 -7.08 0.92 -11.23
C LEU A 3 -7.85 0.35 -10.02
N LEU A 4 -8.85 1.08 -9.55
CA LEU A 4 -9.66 0.66 -8.39
C LEU A 4 -10.46 -0.62 -8.64
N SER A 5 -10.76 -0.94 -9.91
CA SER A 5 -11.42 -2.21 -10.27
C SER A 5 -10.56 -3.45 -10.01
N TYR A 6 -9.25 -3.27 -9.77
CA TYR A 6 -8.33 -4.36 -9.45
C TYR A 6 -8.29 -4.70 -7.95
N VAL A 7 -8.89 -3.88 -7.08
CA VAL A 7 -9.06 -4.22 -5.65
C VAL A 7 -10.13 -5.30 -5.54
N THR A 8 -9.83 -6.40 -4.86
CA THR A 8 -10.69 -7.60 -4.79
C THR A 8 -12.11 -7.27 -4.33
N ASP A 9 -12.24 -6.45 -3.28
CA ASP A 9 -13.53 -6.01 -2.73
C ASP A 9 -14.26 -4.95 -3.56
N LEU A 10 -13.57 -4.24 -4.47
CA LEU A 10 -14.13 -3.17 -5.31
C LEU A 10 -14.45 -3.58 -6.75
N LYS A 11 -14.42 -4.88 -7.06
CA LYS A 11 -14.79 -5.40 -8.38
C LYS A 11 -16.23 -5.07 -8.79
N ASN A 12 -17.10 -4.78 -7.83
CA ASN A 12 -18.45 -4.31 -8.09
C ASN A 12 -18.47 -2.77 -8.09
N VAL A 13 -18.80 -2.17 -9.24
CA VAL A 13 -18.89 -0.70 -9.42
C VAL A 13 -19.80 -0.04 -8.37
N ALA A 14 -20.84 -0.75 -7.90
CA ALA A 14 -21.75 -0.24 -6.87
C ALA A 14 -21.05 0.01 -5.51
N ARG A 15 -19.95 -0.69 -5.22
CA ARG A 15 -19.16 -0.53 -3.99
C ARG A 15 -18.07 0.53 -4.12
N LEU A 16 -17.71 0.90 -5.35
CA LEU A 16 -16.60 1.82 -5.60
C LEU A 16 -16.92 3.24 -5.15
N LYS A 17 -18.11 3.74 -5.50
CA LYS A 17 -18.55 5.10 -5.19
C LYS A 17 -18.56 5.40 -3.68
N PRO A 18 -19.24 4.63 -2.81
CA PRO A 18 -19.27 4.91 -1.39
C PRO A 18 -17.88 4.79 -0.73
N GLU A 19 -17.02 3.89 -1.23
CA GLU A 19 -15.65 3.79 -0.72
C GLU A 19 -14.83 5.03 -1.06
N MET A 20 -14.96 5.57 -2.28
CA MET A 20 -14.31 6.82 -2.67
C MET A 20 -14.84 8.01 -1.88
N GLU A 21 -16.15 8.08 -1.64
CA GLU A 21 -16.74 9.09 -0.75
C GLU A 21 -16.11 9.02 0.64
N SER A 22 -15.86 7.82 1.18
CA SER A 22 -15.20 7.68 2.48
C SER A 22 -13.78 8.27 2.52
N TYR A 23 -13.02 8.20 1.41
CA TYR A 23 -11.68 8.80 1.33
C TYR A 23 -11.73 10.32 1.19
N ILE A 24 -12.86 10.89 0.76
CA ILE A 24 -13.05 12.33 0.62
C ILE A 24 -13.57 12.92 1.94
N GLU A 25 -14.51 12.24 2.60
CA GLU A 25 -15.20 12.75 3.78
C GLU A 25 -14.43 12.53 5.09
N ASN A 26 -13.55 11.52 5.14
CA ASN A 26 -12.81 11.18 6.34
C ASN A 26 -11.34 11.63 6.24
N VAL A 27 -10.96 12.59 7.09
CA VAL A 27 -9.60 13.16 7.13
C VAL A 27 -8.50 12.15 7.49
N ASP A 28 -8.86 11.10 8.22
CA ASP A 28 -7.93 10.02 8.61
C ASP A 28 -7.70 9.04 7.47
N ARG A 29 -8.59 9.02 6.46
CA ARG A 29 -8.45 8.19 5.28
C ARG A 29 -7.67 8.93 4.22
N LYS A 30 -6.61 8.30 3.73
CA LYS A 30 -5.79 8.84 2.65
C LYS A 30 -5.63 7.84 1.54
N LEU A 31 -5.71 8.33 0.31
CA LEU A 31 -5.45 7.55 -0.90
C LEU A 31 -4.17 8.07 -1.54
N PHE A 32 -3.14 7.23 -1.58
CA PHE A 32 -1.89 7.53 -2.25
C PHE A 32 -1.84 6.84 -3.61
N LEU A 33 -1.22 7.52 -4.58
CA LEU A 33 -1.11 7.08 -5.96
C LEU A 33 0.37 6.89 -6.31
N TRP A 34 0.67 5.81 -7.01
CA TRP A 34 2.00 5.57 -7.58
C TRP A 34 1.96 5.82 -9.08
N LYS A 35 2.84 6.72 -9.53
CA LYS A 35 3.07 6.97 -10.94
C LYS A 35 4.29 6.22 -11.42
N ASP A 36 4.19 5.72 -12.64
CA ASP A 36 5.33 5.20 -13.38
C ASP A 36 6.21 6.37 -13.83
N GLU A 37 7.52 6.26 -13.63
CA GLU A 37 8.47 7.34 -13.91
C GLU A 37 8.69 7.56 -15.42
N GLU A 38 8.52 6.51 -16.23
CA GLU A 38 8.75 6.58 -17.67
C GLU A 38 7.54 7.17 -18.41
N THR A 39 6.33 6.81 -17.98
CA THR A 39 5.10 7.13 -18.71
C THR A 39 4.19 8.15 -18.02
N ASP A 40 4.52 8.59 -16.79
CA ASP A 40 3.69 9.41 -15.87
C ASP A 40 2.29 8.83 -15.58
N ASN A 41 2.04 7.59 -16.01
CA ASN A 41 0.76 6.92 -15.78
C ASN A 41 0.65 6.48 -14.33
N ILE A 42 -0.55 6.60 -13.77
CA ILE A 42 -0.83 5.98 -12.48
C ILE A 42 -0.90 4.48 -12.71
N VAL A 43 -0.08 3.72 -11.97
CA VAL A 43 0.03 2.26 -12.11
C VAL A 43 -0.29 1.51 -10.82
N ALA A 44 -0.34 2.19 -9.68
CA ALA A 44 -0.81 1.61 -8.43
C ALA A 44 -1.45 2.64 -7.51
N LEU A 45 -2.17 2.14 -6.51
CA LEU A 45 -2.72 2.91 -5.41
C LEU A 45 -2.63 2.14 -4.10
N ILE A 46 -2.58 2.89 -3.01
CA ILE A 46 -2.71 2.38 -1.65
C ILE A 46 -3.66 3.28 -0.86
N GLY A 47 -4.73 2.68 -0.34
CA GLY A 47 -5.68 3.33 0.53
C GLY A 47 -5.37 2.99 1.98
N VAL A 48 -5.18 4.00 2.81
CA VAL A 48 -4.84 3.86 4.22
C VAL A 48 -5.80 4.61 5.11
N GLN A 49 -5.84 4.21 6.38
CA GLN A 49 -6.46 4.94 7.45
C GLN A 49 -5.41 5.16 8.54
N ILE A 50 -5.22 6.41 8.94
CA ILE A 50 -4.17 6.82 9.87
C ILE A 50 -4.81 7.09 11.22
N HIS A 51 -4.23 6.50 12.25
CA HIS A 51 -4.55 6.74 13.65
C HIS A 51 -3.25 7.03 14.40
N GLU A 52 -3.34 7.68 15.56
CA GLU A 52 -2.23 8.24 16.35
C GLU A 52 -0.84 7.60 16.11
N ALA A 53 -0.70 6.28 16.34
CA ALA A 53 0.55 5.54 16.16
C ALA A 53 0.43 4.34 15.20
N MET A 54 -0.55 4.35 14.30
CA MET A 54 -0.83 3.24 13.39
C MET A 54 -1.29 3.71 12.01
N VAL A 55 -0.75 3.08 10.97
CA VAL A 55 -1.26 3.17 9.60
C VAL A 55 -1.91 1.84 9.23
N LEU A 56 -3.23 1.83 9.06
CA LEU A 56 -3.98 0.67 8.60
C LEU A 56 -4.11 0.71 7.07
N VAL A 57 -3.45 -0.21 6.37
CA VAL A 57 -3.55 -0.38 4.93
C VAL A 57 -4.85 -1.11 4.59
N ARG A 58 -5.80 -0.39 4.00
CA ARG A 58 -7.13 -0.91 3.68
C ARG A 58 -7.19 -1.52 2.29
N HIS A 59 -6.63 -0.82 1.30
CA HIS A 59 -6.71 -1.22 -0.10
C HIS A 59 -5.34 -1.12 -0.77
N ILE A 60 -5.04 -2.09 -1.63
CA ILE A 60 -3.89 -2.06 -2.53
C ILE A 60 -4.39 -2.47 -3.91
N ALA A 61 -4.08 -1.66 -4.92
CA ALA A 61 -4.32 -2.01 -6.32
C ALA A 61 -3.06 -1.73 -7.13
N VAL A 62 -2.66 -2.70 -7.95
CA VAL A 62 -1.55 -2.56 -8.89
C VAL A 62 -2.03 -2.99 -10.26
N SER A 63 -1.73 -2.17 -11.26
CA SER A 63 -1.96 -2.48 -12.66
C SER A 63 -1.36 -3.85 -13.00
N PRO A 64 -2.08 -4.74 -13.72
CA PRO A 64 -1.62 -6.10 -14.00
C PRO A 64 -0.21 -6.17 -14.59
N SER A 65 0.15 -5.22 -15.45
CA SER A 65 1.47 -5.16 -16.10
C SER A 65 2.62 -4.95 -15.11
N PHE A 66 2.34 -4.40 -13.91
CA PHE A 66 3.35 -3.95 -12.95
C PHE A 66 3.42 -4.79 -11.66
N ARG A 67 2.62 -5.87 -11.55
CA ARG A 67 2.50 -6.65 -10.29
C ARG A 67 3.81 -7.30 -9.80
N LYS A 68 4.76 -7.56 -10.69
CA LYS A 68 6.03 -8.26 -10.37
C LYS A 68 7.20 -7.31 -10.10
N GLU A 69 6.98 -6.02 -10.09
CA GLU A 69 8.03 -5.00 -9.96
C GLU A 69 8.26 -4.52 -8.53
N GLY A 70 7.74 -5.25 -7.54
CA GLY A 70 7.89 -4.89 -6.14
C GLY A 70 7.25 -3.55 -5.75
N ILE A 71 6.34 -3.00 -6.57
CA ILE A 71 5.67 -1.71 -6.32
C ILE A 71 4.98 -1.70 -4.97
N VAL A 72 4.36 -2.81 -4.57
CA VAL A 72 3.72 -2.91 -3.24
C VAL A 72 4.73 -2.70 -2.12
N HIS A 73 5.93 -3.26 -2.21
CA HIS A 73 6.97 -3.04 -1.21
C HIS A 73 7.44 -1.58 -1.21
N ARG A 74 7.66 -0.99 -2.40
CA ARG A 74 8.03 0.43 -2.52
C ARG A 74 6.97 1.38 -1.94
N LEU A 75 5.69 1.07 -2.14
CA LEU A 75 4.57 1.80 -1.53
C LEU A 75 4.62 1.71 0.00
N LEU A 76 4.86 0.52 0.56
CA LEU A 76 4.96 0.33 2.00
C LEU A 76 6.22 0.99 2.58
N ASP A 77 7.35 0.94 1.88
CA ASP A 77 8.57 1.66 2.25
C ASP A 77 8.31 3.17 2.30
N GLY A 78 7.61 3.72 1.30
CA GLY A 78 7.22 5.13 1.28
C GLY A 78 6.25 5.50 2.40
N LEU A 79 5.31 4.61 2.75
CA LEU A 79 4.45 4.81 3.92
C LEU A 79 5.25 4.83 5.22
N GLN A 80 6.20 3.91 5.40
CA GLN A 80 7.04 3.86 6.60
C GLN A 80 7.92 5.12 6.72
N GLN A 81 8.42 5.64 5.60
CA GLN A 81 9.18 6.90 5.59
C GLN A 81 8.31 8.10 5.96
N ASN A 82 7.05 8.15 5.49
CA ASN A 82 6.12 9.24 5.81
C ASN A 82 5.59 9.16 7.26
N TYR A 83 5.51 7.96 7.83
CA TYR A 83 5.00 7.71 9.19
C TYR A 83 6.01 6.86 9.99
N PRO A 84 7.20 7.40 10.29
CA PRO A 84 8.34 6.63 10.80
C PRO A 84 8.11 6.00 12.18
N THR A 85 7.25 6.61 12.99
CA THR A 85 6.90 6.15 14.35
C THR A 85 5.65 5.27 14.40
N SER A 86 4.96 5.10 13.27
CA SER A 86 3.69 4.36 13.23
C SER A 86 3.90 2.91 12.83
N ALA A 87 3.14 2.01 13.44
CA ALA A 87 3.06 0.62 13.01
C ALA A 87 2.20 0.51 11.74
N ILE A 88 2.72 -0.14 10.70
CA ILE A 88 1.96 -0.42 9.48
C ILE A 88 1.29 -1.79 9.61
N ASN A 89 -0.05 -1.79 9.56
CA ASN A 89 -0.87 -2.99 9.65
C ASN A 89 -1.77 -3.13 8.43
N GLY A 90 -2.29 -4.34 8.22
CA GLY A 90 -3.23 -4.64 7.13
C GLY A 90 -4.60 -5.07 7.65
N THR A 91 -5.61 -4.91 6.81
CA THR A 91 -6.89 -5.62 6.93
C THR A 91 -6.68 -7.11 6.60
N LEU A 92 -7.74 -7.92 6.71
CA LEU A 92 -7.68 -9.33 6.31
C LEU A 92 -7.18 -9.51 4.87
N GLU A 93 -7.59 -8.63 3.95
CA GLU A 93 -7.17 -8.69 2.55
C GLU A 93 -5.72 -8.27 2.33
N THR A 94 -5.23 -7.28 3.09
CA THR A 94 -3.90 -6.69 2.84
C THR A 94 -2.81 -7.27 3.73
N ALA A 95 -3.17 -7.97 4.81
CA ALA A 95 -2.23 -8.62 5.74
C ALA A 95 -1.17 -9.50 5.06
N PRO A 96 -1.47 -10.29 4.00
CA PRO A 96 -0.45 -11.07 3.32
C PRO A 96 0.66 -10.23 2.68
N PHE A 97 0.36 -9.02 2.22
CA PHE A 97 1.36 -8.10 1.67
C PHE A 97 2.23 -7.51 2.80
N ILE A 98 1.62 -7.14 3.93
CA ILE A 98 2.34 -6.62 5.10
C ILE A 98 3.30 -7.68 5.66
N ALA A 99 2.85 -8.92 5.79
CA ALA A 99 3.69 -10.02 6.28
C ALA A 99 4.92 -10.26 5.39
N LYS A 100 4.73 -10.30 4.07
CA LYS A 100 5.84 -10.44 3.10
C LYS A 100 6.79 -9.24 3.13
N TRP A 101 6.27 -8.04 3.31
CA TRP A 101 7.07 -6.84 3.43
C TRP A 101 7.94 -6.87 4.70
N ASN A 102 7.35 -7.16 5.86
CA ASN A 102 8.09 -7.30 7.12
C ASN A 102 9.19 -8.37 7.05
N GLN A 103 8.89 -9.54 6.46
CA GLN A 103 9.89 -10.60 6.28
C GLN A 103 11.09 -10.12 5.43
N LYS A 104 10.83 -9.34 4.37
CA LYS A 104 11.90 -8.78 3.54
C LYS A 104 12.78 -7.79 4.32
N GLN A 105 12.18 -6.97 5.20
CA GLN A 105 12.95 -6.02 6.02
C GLN A 105 13.83 -6.75 7.05
N GLN A 106 13.30 -7.80 7.68
CA GLN A 106 14.06 -8.64 8.62
C GLN A 106 15.33 -9.20 7.97
N ASN A 107 15.17 -9.83 6.80
CA ASN A 107 16.30 -10.42 6.07
C ASN A 107 17.36 -9.37 5.70
N ARG A 108 16.94 -8.16 5.32
CA ARG A 108 17.86 -7.06 4.97
C ARG A 108 18.70 -6.61 6.17
N ASN A 109 18.07 -6.50 7.35
CA ASN A 109 18.76 -6.11 8.58
C ASN A 109 19.76 -7.19 9.05
N ASP A 110 19.43 -8.47 8.85
CA ASP A 110 20.29 -9.60 9.21
C ASP A 110 21.56 -9.67 8.33
N GLU A 111 21.45 -9.33 7.05
CA GLU A 111 22.57 -9.26 6.09
C GLU A 111 23.53 -8.09 6.40
N GLU A 112 22.99 -6.91 6.72
CA GLU A 112 23.78 -5.71 7.07
C GLU A 112 24.55 -5.90 8.41
N THR A 113 23.97 -6.66 9.34
CA THR A 113 24.60 -6.99 10.62
C THR A 113 25.71 -8.04 10.47
N SER A 114 25.58 -8.99 9.54
CA SER A 114 26.60 -10.02 9.30
C SER A 114 27.79 -9.53 8.46
N GLY A 115 27.62 -8.50 7.62
CA GLY A 115 28.70 -7.94 6.80
C GLY A 115 29.60 -6.90 7.52
N SER A 116 29.27 -6.57 8.76
CA SER A 116 29.98 -5.55 9.57
C SER A 116 30.90 -6.15 10.66
N LEU A 117 31.10 -7.48 10.65
CA LEU A 117 31.98 -8.26 11.53
C LEU A 117 33.11 -8.90 10.72
#